data_AF-A0A3M1KAQ2-F1
#
_entry.id   AF-A0A3M1KAQ2-F1
#
_cell.length_a   1.000
_cell.length_b   1.000
_cell.length_c   1.000
_cell.angle_alpha   90.00
_cell.angle_beta   90.00
_cell.angle_gamma   90.00
#
_symmetry.space_group_name_H-M   'P 1'
#
loop_
_entity.id
_entity.type
_entity.pdbx_description
1 polymer ?
#
loop_
_entity_poly.entity_id
_entity_poly.type
_entity_poly.pdbx_seq_one_letter_code
_entity_poly.pdbx_strand_id
1 'polypeptide(L)'
;MRTVLTQAMQFYRRANNLWRRVRGRTAKDEADAAVQTGAVWDEFCGTLNAAAAALDFPGAPDDPFNRAEGFRYLTRLARAGLEQFLEYQYPAFPQLRRMVHETVKMGADNPDNYYQNCVIDGRYDYRIEGNRGTVALLSFATKSGHYGQGGGMPPVDEVDARDLDIGSNGELVLHLSTRKQAGNWLRIADGPGLLIVRQTFLDRAGEQRADLKIRCLNGPDQPEPLGPEQLVDGLRQASLLVAGASALFAKWSRDFQKHTNELPLFDPEVSIAAGGDPNIAYYMSHWRLAPDEALVIETPVPD
;
A
#
# COMPACT_ATOMS: atom_id res chain seq x y z
N MET A 1 9.54 18.95 14.69
CA MET A 1 9.78 17.55 15.09
C MET A 1 10.15 16.65 13.90
N ARG A 2 9.41 16.66 12.78
CA ARG A 2 9.74 15.91 11.54
C ARG A 2 11.15 16.17 11.01
N THR A 3 11.59 17.42 10.92
CA THR A 3 12.91 17.80 10.38
C THR A 3 14.08 17.24 11.19
N VAL A 4 13.94 17.19 12.52
CA VAL A 4 14.96 16.67 13.44
C VAL A 4 15.07 15.15 13.31
N LEU A 5 13.94 14.45 13.16
CA LEU A 5 13.88 13.01 12.91
C LEU A 5 14.51 12.64 11.54
N THR A 6 14.25 13.42 10.50
CA THR A 6 14.85 13.21 9.18
C THR A 6 16.36 13.44 9.21
N GLN A 7 16.83 14.48 9.91
CA GLN A 7 18.26 14.76 10.10
C GLN A 7 18.96 13.68 10.92
N ALA A 8 18.30 13.16 11.98
CA ALA A 8 18.81 12.05 12.77
C ALA A 8 18.92 10.76 11.94
N MET A 9 17.92 10.44 11.10
CA MET A 9 18.00 9.29 10.18
C MET A 9 19.10 9.45 9.13
N GLN A 10 19.28 10.64 8.57
CA GLN A 10 20.38 10.92 7.62
C GLN A 10 21.75 10.81 8.29
N PHE A 11 21.88 11.29 9.53
CA PHE A 11 23.10 11.14 10.31
C PHE A 11 23.39 9.68 10.65
N TYR A 12 22.38 8.92 11.10
CA TYR A 12 22.50 7.48 11.34
C TYR A 12 22.93 6.72 10.08
N ARG A 13 22.31 7.02 8.92
CA ARG A 13 22.73 6.45 7.62
C ARG A 13 24.19 6.76 7.29
N ARG A 14 24.64 8.01 7.50
CA ARG A 14 26.02 8.43 7.25
C ARG A 14 27.01 7.78 8.22
N ALA A 15 26.66 7.72 9.51
CA ALA A 15 27.47 7.08 10.54
C ALA A 15 27.58 5.57 10.27
N ASN A 16 26.49 4.90 9.93
CA ASN A 16 26.50 3.47 9.60
C ASN A 16 27.34 3.21 8.33
N ASN A 17 27.22 4.05 7.29
CA ASN A 17 28.06 3.95 6.09
C ASN A 17 29.55 4.23 6.36
N LEU A 18 29.88 5.15 7.27
CA LEU A 18 31.25 5.39 7.69
C LEU A 18 31.80 4.19 8.48
N TRP A 19 31.00 3.62 9.37
CA TRP A 19 31.36 2.48 10.19
C TRP A 19 31.52 1.18 9.35
N ARG A 20 30.69 1.00 8.32
CA ARG A 20 30.85 -0.02 7.25
C ARG A 20 32.21 0.06 6.56
N ARG A 21 32.61 1.28 6.16
CA ARG A 21 33.92 1.53 5.52
C ARG A 21 35.09 1.23 6.47
N VAL A 22 34.97 1.58 7.76
CA VAL A 22 36.01 1.32 8.77
C VAL A 22 36.23 -0.18 9.01
N ARG A 23 35.20 -1.02 8.86
CA ARG A 23 35.30 -2.49 9.00
C ARG A 23 35.65 -3.24 7.70
N GLY A 24 35.77 -2.54 6.58
CA GLY A 24 36.02 -3.16 5.28
C GLY A 24 34.89 -4.10 4.79
N ARG A 25 33.67 -3.95 5.32
CA ARG A 25 32.51 -4.75 4.90
C ARG A 25 31.56 -3.92 4.05
N THR A 26 31.13 -4.49 2.93
CA THR A 26 30.13 -3.90 2.04
C THR A 26 28.71 -4.23 2.52
N ALA A 27 27.70 -3.52 2.01
CA ALA A 27 26.29 -3.84 2.29
C ALA A 27 25.94 -5.27 1.83
N LYS A 28 26.54 -5.70 0.72
CA LYS A 28 26.46 -7.08 0.23
C LYS A 28 27.04 -8.08 1.22
N ASP A 29 28.23 -7.84 1.76
CA ASP A 29 28.83 -8.76 2.75
C ASP A 29 27.96 -8.89 4.02
N GLU A 30 27.30 -7.81 4.44
CA GLU A 30 26.35 -7.83 5.56
C GLU A 30 25.09 -8.63 5.22
N ALA A 31 24.52 -8.43 4.03
CA ALA A 31 23.34 -9.17 3.57
C ALA A 31 23.64 -10.66 3.40
N ASP A 32 24.77 -11.00 2.78
CA ASP A 32 25.24 -12.38 2.61
C ASP A 32 25.39 -13.06 3.98
N ALA A 33 26.04 -12.40 4.95
CA ALA A 33 26.18 -12.93 6.30
C ALA A 33 24.83 -13.09 7.02
N ALA A 34 23.92 -12.12 6.87
CA ALA A 34 22.59 -12.17 7.50
C ALA A 34 21.73 -13.31 6.96
N VAL A 35 21.84 -13.61 5.66
CA VAL A 35 21.19 -14.77 5.03
C VAL A 35 21.85 -16.07 5.47
N GLN A 36 23.18 -16.17 5.42
CA GLN A 36 23.92 -17.40 5.78
C GLN A 36 23.72 -17.82 7.24
N THR A 37 23.65 -16.85 8.14
CA THR A 37 23.47 -17.10 9.59
C THR A 37 22.01 -17.27 10.00
N GLY A 38 21.05 -16.94 9.12
CA GLY A 38 19.63 -16.90 9.45
C GLY A 38 19.19 -15.65 10.24
N ALA A 39 20.09 -14.73 10.55
CA ALA A 39 19.79 -13.54 11.35
C ALA A 39 18.66 -12.68 10.76
N VAL A 40 18.54 -12.61 9.43
CA VAL A 40 17.44 -11.88 8.77
C VAL A 40 16.08 -12.53 9.04
N TRP A 41 16.03 -13.86 9.13
CA TRP A 41 14.80 -14.59 9.44
C TRP A 41 14.38 -14.36 10.89
N ASP A 42 15.34 -14.42 11.81
CA ASP A 42 15.10 -14.12 13.22
C ASP A 42 14.61 -12.67 13.42
N GLU A 43 15.20 -11.70 12.72
CA GLU A 43 14.77 -10.29 12.71
C GLU A 43 13.33 -10.14 12.21
N PHE A 44 13.00 -10.80 11.09
CA PHE A 44 11.66 -10.81 10.52
C PHE A 44 10.63 -11.37 11.51
N CYS A 45 10.87 -12.57 12.05
CA CYS A 45 9.99 -13.23 13.01
C CYS A 45 9.86 -12.41 14.31
N GLY A 46 10.97 -11.87 14.82
CA GLY A 46 10.96 -11.01 16.00
C GLY A 46 10.10 -9.77 15.83
N THR A 47 10.15 -9.14 14.65
CA THR A 47 9.32 -7.98 14.32
C THR A 47 7.84 -8.35 14.18
N LEU A 48 7.52 -9.49 13.55
CA LEU A 48 6.14 -10.00 13.50
C LEU A 48 5.57 -10.27 14.90
N ASN A 49 6.37 -10.85 15.79
CA ASN A 49 5.97 -11.08 17.18
C ASN A 49 5.73 -9.75 17.91
N ALA A 50 6.61 -8.75 17.72
CA ALA A 50 6.45 -7.43 18.32
C ALA A 50 5.20 -6.69 17.82
N ALA A 51 4.77 -6.93 16.58
CA ALA A 51 3.55 -6.32 16.03
C ALA A 51 2.26 -6.72 16.79
N ALA A 52 2.27 -7.83 17.54
CA ALA A 52 1.15 -8.22 18.39
C ALA A 52 0.82 -7.17 19.47
N ALA A 53 1.77 -6.32 19.86
CA ALA A 53 1.53 -5.22 20.79
C ALA A 53 0.46 -4.21 20.29
N ALA A 54 0.20 -4.15 18.98
CA ALA A 54 -0.89 -3.35 18.42
C ALA A 54 -2.28 -3.85 18.87
N LEU A 55 -2.40 -5.12 19.27
CA LEU A 55 -3.67 -5.70 19.76
C LEU A 55 -3.94 -5.33 21.23
N ASP A 56 -2.90 -4.94 21.96
CA ASP A 56 -3.01 -4.47 23.35
C ASP A 56 -3.01 -2.93 23.42
N PHE A 57 -3.23 -2.26 22.30
CA PHE A 57 -3.26 -0.80 22.22
C PHE A 57 -4.43 -0.24 23.07
N PRO A 58 -4.29 0.90 23.77
CA PRO A 58 -5.34 1.42 24.64
C PRO A 58 -6.67 1.59 23.90
N GLY A 59 -7.74 1.02 24.46
CA GLY A 59 -9.08 1.02 23.88
C GLY A 59 -9.37 -0.15 22.94
N ALA A 60 -8.40 -1.01 22.63
CA ALA A 60 -8.64 -2.23 21.87
C ALA A 60 -9.56 -3.19 22.66
N PRO A 61 -10.58 -3.78 22.03
CA PRO A 61 -11.41 -4.80 22.67
C PRO A 61 -10.59 -6.06 22.98
N ASP A 62 -10.83 -6.63 24.16
CA ASP A 62 -10.10 -7.80 24.69
C ASP A 62 -10.92 -9.09 24.70
N ASP A 63 -12.16 -9.06 24.20
CA ASP A 63 -13.00 -10.25 24.09
C ASP A 63 -12.39 -11.27 23.11
N PRO A 64 -12.71 -12.57 23.29
CA PRO A 64 -12.09 -13.63 22.49
C PRO A 64 -12.27 -13.49 20.98
N PHE A 65 -13.40 -12.95 20.53
CA PHE A 65 -13.68 -12.79 19.11
C PHE A 65 -12.76 -11.72 18.51
N ASN A 66 -12.73 -10.52 19.10
CA ASN A 66 -11.89 -9.45 18.60
C ASN A 66 -10.39 -9.77 18.70
N ARG A 67 -9.95 -10.46 19.76
CA ARG A 67 -8.57 -10.94 19.86
C ARG A 67 -8.23 -11.92 18.74
N ALA A 68 -9.10 -12.89 18.46
CA ALA A 68 -8.89 -13.84 17.36
C ALA A 68 -8.82 -13.13 15.99
N GLU A 69 -9.71 -12.17 15.74
CA GLU A 69 -9.67 -11.34 14.53
C GLU A 69 -8.41 -10.49 14.42
N GLY A 70 -7.92 -9.95 15.54
CA GLY A 70 -6.67 -9.20 15.61
C GLY A 70 -5.46 -10.02 15.20
N PHE A 71 -5.30 -11.24 15.75
CA PHE A 71 -4.21 -12.13 15.33
C PHE A 71 -4.36 -12.56 13.86
N ARG A 72 -5.59 -12.86 13.41
CA ARG A 72 -5.87 -13.16 12.01
C ARG A 72 -5.50 -11.98 11.10
N TYR A 73 -5.76 -10.75 11.53
CA TYR A 73 -5.39 -9.55 10.80
C TYR A 73 -3.88 -9.40 10.64
N LEU A 74 -3.08 -9.69 11.66
CA LEU A 74 -1.61 -9.69 11.55
C LEU A 74 -1.10 -10.69 10.50
N THR A 75 -1.70 -11.88 10.41
CA THR A 75 -1.30 -12.86 9.37
C THR A 75 -1.69 -12.41 7.95
N ARG A 76 -2.80 -11.68 7.81
CA ARG A 76 -3.20 -11.04 6.54
C ARG A 76 -2.20 -9.98 6.11
N LEU A 77 -1.77 -9.12 7.04
CA LEU A 77 -0.74 -8.12 6.76
C LEU A 77 0.59 -8.77 6.38
N ALA A 78 0.97 -9.87 7.04
CA ALA A 78 2.19 -10.60 6.71
C ALA A 78 2.16 -11.13 5.27
N ARG A 79 1.04 -11.72 4.83
CA ARG A 79 0.84 -12.13 3.43
C ARG A 79 0.98 -10.94 2.47
N ALA A 80 0.29 -9.83 2.74
CA ALA A 80 0.38 -8.63 1.92
C ALA A 80 1.82 -8.10 1.82
N GLY A 81 2.54 -8.08 2.94
CA GLY A 81 3.92 -7.61 3.02
C GLY A 81 4.89 -8.50 2.23
N LEU A 82 4.80 -9.82 2.39
CA LEU A 82 5.64 -10.77 1.65
C LEU A 82 5.41 -10.65 0.15
N GLU A 83 4.16 -10.65 -0.30
CA GLU A 83 3.90 -10.48 -1.73
C GLU A 83 4.41 -9.10 -2.23
N GLN A 84 4.24 -8.04 -1.44
CA GLN A 84 4.62 -6.69 -1.84
C GLN A 84 6.10 -6.40 -1.87
N PHE A 85 6.86 -6.96 -0.94
CA PHE A 85 8.26 -6.58 -0.77
C PHE A 85 9.24 -7.68 -1.15
N LEU A 86 8.76 -8.90 -1.42
CA LEU A 86 9.59 -9.99 -1.95
C LEU A 86 9.11 -10.44 -3.33
N GLU A 87 7.91 -11.02 -3.41
CA GLU A 87 7.49 -11.74 -4.63
C GLU A 87 7.32 -10.82 -5.84
N TYR A 88 6.85 -9.58 -5.62
CA TYR A 88 6.52 -8.65 -6.69
C TYR A 88 7.30 -7.34 -6.61
N GLN A 89 8.51 -7.38 -6.03
CA GLN A 89 9.38 -6.21 -5.85
C GLN A 89 10.37 -6.01 -7.01
N TYR A 90 9.91 -6.26 -8.24
CA TYR A 90 10.73 -6.15 -9.46
C TYR A 90 10.12 -5.13 -10.44
N PRO A 91 10.48 -3.83 -10.34
CA PRO A 91 9.90 -2.79 -11.20
C PRO A 91 10.17 -2.99 -12.69
N ALA A 92 11.21 -3.74 -13.07
CA ALA A 92 11.48 -4.08 -14.47
C ALA A 92 10.56 -5.19 -15.02
N PHE A 93 9.92 -5.97 -14.14
CA PHE A 93 8.98 -7.06 -14.47
C PHE A 93 7.64 -6.81 -13.76
N PRO A 94 6.96 -5.71 -14.09
CA PRO A 94 5.79 -5.24 -13.35
C PRO A 94 4.60 -6.21 -13.49
N GLN A 95 3.84 -6.34 -12.42
CA GLN A 95 2.60 -7.13 -12.41
C GLN A 95 1.52 -6.41 -11.60
N LEU A 96 0.33 -6.27 -12.20
CA LEU A 96 -0.86 -5.81 -11.48
C LEU A 96 -1.42 -6.96 -10.65
N ARG A 97 -1.55 -6.76 -9.34
CA ARG A 97 -2.07 -7.77 -8.41
C ARG A 97 -2.92 -7.14 -7.33
N ARG A 98 -3.65 -7.96 -6.58
CA ARG A 98 -4.55 -7.52 -5.51
C ARG A 98 -3.88 -7.66 -4.14
N MET A 99 -3.25 -6.61 -3.65
CA MET A 99 -2.74 -6.60 -2.26
C MET A 99 -3.86 -6.52 -1.22
N VAL A 100 -4.98 -5.87 -1.55
CA VAL A 100 -6.17 -5.76 -0.70
C VAL A 100 -7.35 -6.40 -1.40
N HIS A 101 -7.98 -7.37 -0.74
CA HIS A 101 -9.07 -8.19 -1.27
C HIS A 101 -9.80 -8.93 -0.14
N GLU A 102 -10.65 -9.89 -0.49
CA GLU A 102 -11.62 -10.54 0.43
C GLU A 102 -10.97 -11.17 1.67
N THR A 103 -9.70 -11.58 1.57
CA THR A 103 -8.97 -12.23 2.67
C THR A 103 -7.76 -11.44 3.16
N VAL A 104 -7.44 -10.29 2.58
CA VAL A 104 -6.40 -9.36 3.04
C VAL A 104 -6.99 -7.96 3.04
N LYS A 105 -7.24 -7.45 4.24
CA LYS A 105 -7.96 -6.20 4.49
C LYS A 105 -7.03 -5.19 5.13
N MET A 106 -7.19 -3.90 4.85
CA MET A 106 -6.30 -2.87 5.39
C MET A 106 -6.98 -1.50 5.31
N GLY A 107 -7.04 -0.80 6.45
CA GLY A 107 -7.37 0.63 6.50
C GLY A 107 -8.75 1.02 5.98
N ALA A 108 -9.80 0.30 6.38
CA ALA A 108 -11.16 0.46 5.85
C ALA A 108 -11.21 0.26 4.32
N ASP A 109 -10.76 -0.92 3.88
CA ASP A 109 -10.85 -1.33 2.48
C ASP A 109 -12.28 -1.24 1.98
N ASN A 110 -12.49 -0.59 0.84
CA ASN A 110 -13.80 -0.49 0.23
C ASN A 110 -14.21 -1.87 -0.34
N PRO A 111 -15.27 -2.52 0.18
CA PRO A 111 -15.73 -3.82 -0.34
C PRO A 111 -16.19 -3.74 -1.80
N ASP A 112 -16.57 -2.57 -2.28
CA ASP A 112 -16.99 -2.33 -3.66
C ASP A 112 -15.80 -2.09 -4.60
N ASN A 113 -14.57 -2.06 -4.08
CA ASN A 113 -13.39 -1.91 -4.91
C ASN A 113 -12.80 -3.27 -5.32
N TYR A 114 -12.31 -3.34 -6.55
CA TYR A 114 -11.29 -4.27 -6.98
C TYR A 114 -9.96 -3.52 -7.06
N TYR A 115 -9.19 -3.58 -5.96
CA TYR A 115 -7.88 -2.94 -5.90
C TYR A 115 -6.84 -3.75 -6.66
N GLN A 116 -6.08 -3.07 -7.50
CA GLN A 116 -4.82 -3.59 -8.02
C GLN A 116 -3.67 -2.63 -7.68
N ASN A 117 -2.49 -3.18 -7.51
CA ASN A 117 -1.27 -2.42 -7.31
C ASN A 117 -0.10 -3.04 -8.06
N CYS A 118 0.87 -2.21 -8.41
CA CYS A 118 2.11 -2.62 -9.04
C CYS A 118 3.26 -1.72 -8.57
N VAL A 119 4.41 -2.33 -8.28
CA VAL A 119 5.64 -1.58 -8.01
C VAL A 119 6.16 -1.02 -9.32
N ILE A 120 6.55 0.26 -9.30
CA ILE A 120 7.10 0.99 -10.44
C ILE A 120 8.31 1.81 -9.99
N ASP A 121 9.15 2.22 -10.94
CA ASP A 121 10.33 3.01 -10.65
C ASP A 121 10.61 3.99 -11.81
N GLY A 122 10.95 5.24 -11.49
CA GLY A 122 11.22 6.30 -12.47
C GLY A 122 12.37 6.03 -13.45
N ARG A 123 13.18 4.99 -13.22
CA ARG A 123 14.16 4.47 -14.18
C ARG A 123 13.51 3.85 -15.43
N TYR A 124 12.26 3.43 -15.35
CA TYR A 124 11.56 2.70 -16.39
C TYR A 124 10.35 3.47 -16.91
N ASP A 125 10.04 3.23 -18.19
CA ASP A 125 8.80 3.65 -18.83
C ASP A 125 7.88 2.42 -18.94
N TYR A 126 6.59 2.60 -18.65
CA TYR A 126 5.61 1.52 -18.64
C TYR A 126 4.44 1.79 -19.58
N ARG A 127 3.78 0.71 -19.98
CA ARG A 127 2.50 0.77 -20.67
C ARG A 127 1.50 -0.17 -20.01
N ILE A 128 0.36 0.39 -19.63
CA ILE A 128 -0.84 -0.37 -19.30
C ILE A 128 -1.66 -0.50 -20.58
N GLU A 129 -2.13 -1.70 -20.88
CA GLU A 129 -3.05 -1.94 -21.98
C GLU A 129 -4.11 -2.97 -21.59
N GLY A 130 -5.27 -2.89 -22.23
CA GLY A 130 -6.36 -3.81 -21.97
C GLY A 130 -7.71 -3.28 -22.41
N ASN A 131 -8.77 -3.78 -21.78
CA ASN A 131 -10.13 -3.32 -22.01
C ASN A 131 -10.67 -2.58 -20.77
N ARG A 132 -11.32 -1.43 -21.00
CA ARG A 132 -11.94 -0.59 -19.97
C ARG A 132 -13.05 -1.31 -19.19
N GLY A 133 -13.68 -2.32 -19.78
CA GLY A 133 -14.86 -2.97 -19.21
C GLY A 133 -16.02 -2.00 -19.02
N THR A 134 -16.93 -2.32 -18.10
CA THR A 134 -18.13 -1.53 -17.80
C THR A 134 -18.22 -1.07 -16.35
N VAL A 135 -17.20 -1.35 -15.51
CA VAL A 135 -17.16 -0.88 -14.12
C VAL A 135 -17.37 0.63 -14.05
N ALA A 136 -18.28 1.09 -13.18
CA ALA A 136 -18.68 2.50 -13.11
C ALA A 136 -17.50 3.45 -12.93
N LEU A 137 -16.62 3.18 -11.96
CA LEU A 137 -15.47 4.02 -11.67
C LEU A 137 -14.18 3.22 -11.87
N LEU A 138 -13.25 3.80 -12.62
CA LEU A 138 -11.90 3.28 -12.82
C LEU A 138 -10.92 4.43 -12.66
N SER A 139 -10.05 4.37 -11.65
CA SER A 139 -8.99 5.36 -11.44
C SER A 139 -7.61 4.73 -11.33
N PHE A 140 -6.61 5.48 -11.76
CA PHE A 140 -5.20 5.13 -11.72
C PHE A 140 -4.47 6.22 -10.94
N ALA A 141 -3.78 5.84 -9.87
CA ALA A 141 -3.00 6.76 -9.05
C ALA A 141 -1.55 6.27 -8.95
N THR A 142 -0.61 7.19 -9.11
CA THR A 142 0.81 6.94 -8.86
C THR A 142 1.21 7.63 -7.57
N LYS A 143 1.94 6.90 -6.72
CA LYS A 143 2.42 7.39 -5.43
C LYS A 143 3.93 7.24 -5.37
N SER A 144 4.59 8.12 -4.64
CA SER A 144 6.01 7.97 -4.31
C SER A 144 6.15 7.12 -3.04
N GLY A 145 7.17 6.26 -2.99
CA GLY A 145 7.37 5.36 -1.85
C GLY A 145 6.32 4.26 -1.70
N HIS A 146 6.22 3.68 -0.49
CA HIS A 146 5.31 2.60 -0.12
C HIS A 146 5.10 2.51 1.40
N TYR A 147 4.06 1.82 1.85
CA TYR A 147 3.71 1.69 3.27
C TYR A 147 4.88 1.21 4.17
N GLY A 148 5.73 0.28 3.70
CA GLY A 148 6.89 -0.22 4.45
C GLY A 148 7.97 0.83 4.83
N GLN A 149 8.11 1.93 4.07
CA GLN A 149 9.15 2.94 4.32
C GLN A 149 8.83 3.89 5.51
N GLY A 150 7.59 3.87 6.00
CA GLY A 150 7.09 4.84 6.98
C GLY A 150 6.90 6.24 6.37
N GLY A 151 5.96 7.02 6.95
CA GLY A 151 5.75 8.42 6.54
C GLY A 151 4.66 8.67 5.48
N GLY A 152 3.93 7.64 5.05
CA GLY A 152 2.76 7.76 4.15
C GLY A 152 3.06 7.37 2.70
N MET A 153 2.11 7.65 1.80
CA MET A 153 2.24 7.41 0.36
C MET A 153 1.91 8.68 -0.43
N PRO A 154 2.85 9.64 -0.55
CA PRO A 154 2.57 10.92 -1.17
C PRO A 154 2.10 10.75 -2.63
N PRO A 155 0.99 11.41 -3.02
CA PRO A 155 0.51 11.37 -4.40
C PRO A 155 1.50 12.01 -5.35
N VAL A 156 1.66 11.39 -6.53
CA VAL A 156 2.45 11.93 -7.65
C VAL A 156 1.50 12.41 -8.74
N ASP A 157 0.57 11.55 -9.16
CA ASP A 157 -0.42 11.87 -10.18
C ASP A 157 -1.63 10.94 -10.07
N GLU A 158 -2.74 11.34 -10.65
CA GLU A 158 -3.98 10.56 -10.67
C GLU A 158 -4.82 10.86 -11.91
N VAL A 159 -5.48 9.85 -12.47
CA VAL A 159 -6.41 10.01 -13.59
C VAL A 159 -7.59 9.06 -13.46
N ASP A 160 -8.79 9.57 -13.74
CA ASP A 160 -10.00 8.77 -13.89
C ASP A 160 -10.16 8.37 -15.37
N ALA A 161 -10.70 7.18 -15.61
CA ALA A 161 -10.90 6.69 -16.96
C ALA A 161 -11.87 7.54 -17.81
N ARG A 162 -12.69 8.40 -17.18
CA ARG A 162 -13.53 9.40 -17.88
C ARG A 162 -12.70 10.48 -18.59
N ASP A 163 -11.47 10.71 -18.13
CA ASP A 163 -10.55 11.70 -18.68
C ASP A 163 -9.55 11.07 -19.67
N LEU A 164 -9.72 9.78 -19.99
CA LEU A 164 -8.85 9.04 -20.90
C LEU A 164 -9.52 8.84 -22.26
N ASP A 165 -8.72 8.90 -23.32
CA ASP A 165 -9.13 8.49 -24.65
C ASP A 165 -9.27 6.96 -24.68
N ILE A 166 -10.50 6.46 -24.81
CA ILE A 166 -10.81 5.03 -24.89
C ILE A 166 -11.21 4.69 -26.32
N GLY A 167 -10.66 3.59 -26.85
CA GLY A 167 -11.04 3.06 -28.16
C GLY A 167 -12.53 2.70 -28.24
N SER A 168 -13.08 2.66 -29.45
CA SER A 168 -14.51 2.44 -29.67
C SER A 168 -15.03 1.09 -29.14
N ASN A 169 -14.15 0.10 -28.94
CA ASN A 169 -14.50 -1.19 -28.35
C ASN A 169 -13.96 -1.35 -26.92
N GLY A 170 -13.62 -0.24 -26.27
CA GLY A 170 -13.11 -0.22 -24.89
C GLY A 170 -11.59 -0.40 -24.78
N GLU A 171 -10.83 -0.32 -25.89
CA GLU A 171 -9.38 -0.44 -25.85
C GLU A 171 -8.77 0.70 -25.04
N LEU A 172 -8.11 0.37 -23.93
CA LEU A 172 -7.39 1.31 -23.10
C LEU A 172 -5.89 1.12 -23.31
N VAL A 173 -5.19 2.23 -23.54
CA VAL A 173 -3.72 2.32 -23.47
C VAL A 173 -3.39 3.50 -22.58
N LEU A 174 -2.53 3.29 -21.58
CA LEU A 174 -2.05 4.34 -20.67
C LEU A 174 -0.53 4.21 -20.49
N HIS A 175 0.19 5.31 -20.74
CA HIS A 175 1.64 5.38 -20.56
C HIS A 175 1.99 5.91 -19.17
N LEU A 176 2.96 5.28 -18.50
CA LEU A 176 3.48 5.75 -17.22
C LEU A 176 4.97 6.05 -17.37
N SER A 177 5.37 7.29 -17.11
CA SER A 177 6.77 7.73 -17.24
C SER A 177 7.01 9.05 -16.51
N THR A 178 8.27 9.34 -16.20
CA THR A 178 8.69 10.63 -15.60
C THR A 178 8.56 11.78 -16.60
N ARG A 179 8.71 11.47 -17.89
CA ARG A 179 8.56 12.42 -19.02
C ARG A 179 7.19 12.34 -19.64
N LYS A 180 6.67 13.47 -20.11
CA LYS A 180 5.39 13.55 -20.82
C LYS A 180 5.39 12.68 -22.09
N GLN A 181 4.30 11.94 -22.29
CA GLN A 181 4.06 11.12 -23.49
C GLN A 181 2.87 11.67 -24.28
N ALA A 182 2.73 11.24 -25.53
CA ALA A 182 1.54 11.51 -26.33
C ALA A 182 0.38 10.61 -25.92
N GLY A 183 -0.86 11.11 -26.08
CA GLY A 183 -2.08 10.41 -25.68
C GLY A 183 -2.22 10.31 -24.15
N ASN A 184 -2.91 9.27 -23.69
CA ASN A 184 -3.11 8.97 -22.28
C ASN A 184 -1.76 8.77 -21.57
N TRP A 185 -1.44 9.65 -20.64
CA TRP A 185 -0.20 9.64 -19.88
C TRP A 185 -0.46 9.95 -18.40
N LEU A 186 0.19 9.18 -17.52
CA LEU A 186 0.19 9.37 -16.08
C LEU A 186 1.62 9.50 -15.58
N ARG A 187 1.92 10.58 -14.87
CA ARG A 187 3.27 10.85 -14.37
C ARG A 187 3.64 9.87 -13.25
N ILE A 188 4.90 9.44 -13.20
CA ILE A 188 5.47 8.68 -12.08
C ILE A 188 6.59 9.47 -11.39
N ALA A 189 6.97 9.04 -10.18
CA ALA A 189 8.09 9.64 -9.46
C ALA A 189 9.43 9.31 -10.15
N ASP A 190 10.44 10.14 -9.94
CA ASP A 190 11.80 9.91 -10.48
C ASP A 190 12.51 8.69 -9.87
N GLY A 191 11.97 8.14 -8.78
CA GLY A 191 12.50 6.97 -8.07
C GLY A 191 11.43 5.91 -7.82
N PRO A 192 11.58 5.10 -6.75
CA PRO A 192 10.62 4.06 -6.41
C PRO A 192 9.21 4.63 -6.16
N GLY A 193 8.21 3.93 -6.68
CA GLY A 193 6.81 4.30 -6.50
C GLY A 193 5.88 3.09 -6.58
N LEU A 194 4.59 3.39 -6.41
CA LEU A 194 3.52 2.43 -6.51
C LEU A 194 2.43 2.96 -7.45
N LEU A 195 2.02 2.12 -8.38
CA LEU A 195 0.76 2.29 -9.10
C LEU A 195 -0.36 1.65 -8.28
N ILE A 196 -1.46 2.36 -8.09
CA ILE A 196 -2.72 1.86 -7.54
C ILE A 196 -3.79 2.02 -8.62
N VAL A 197 -4.54 0.95 -8.88
CA VAL A 197 -5.73 0.97 -9.72
C VAL A 197 -6.93 0.66 -8.84
N ARG A 198 -7.95 1.52 -8.89
CA ARG A 198 -9.21 1.30 -8.19
C ARG A 198 -10.30 1.09 -9.22
N GLN A 199 -10.99 -0.03 -9.12
CA GLN A 199 -12.20 -0.29 -9.89
C GLN A 199 -13.37 -0.39 -8.91
N THR A 200 -14.22 0.64 -8.85
CA THR A 200 -15.33 0.71 -7.89
C THR A 200 -16.63 0.35 -8.59
N PHE A 201 -17.29 -0.68 -8.07
CA PHE A 201 -18.53 -1.21 -8.60
C PHE A 201 -19.73 -0.49 -7.98
N LEU A 202 -20.74 -0.21 -8.81
CA LEU A 202 -22.09 0.13 -8.33
C LEU A 202 -22.97 -1.12 -8.26
N ASP A 203 -22.79 -2.03 -9.22
CA ASP A 203 -23.44 -3.34 -9.25
C ASP A 203 -22.43 -4.40 -9.73
N ARG A 204 -21.79 -5.06 -8.75
CA ARG A 204 -20.76 -6.06 -9.01
C ARG A 204 -21.24 -7.25 -9.86
N ALA A 205 -22.55 -7.53 -9.89
CA ALA A 205 -23.10 -8.62 -10.68
C ALA A 205 -23.36 -8.24 -12.15
N GLY A 206 -23.75 -6.98 -12.40
CA GLY A 206 -24.04 -6.45 -13.74
C GLY A 206 -22.84 -5.84 -14.48
N GLU A 207 -21.78 -5.50 -13.76
CA GLU A 207 -20.61 -4.80 -14.31
C GLU A 207 -19.44 -5.73 -14.63
N GLN A 208 -18.69 -5.40 -15.68
CA GLN A 208 -17.45 -6.05 -16.07
C GLN A 208 -16.26 -5.20 -15.63
N ARG A 209 -15.37 -5.79 -14.85
CA ARG A 209 -14.11 -5.14 -14.48
C ARG A 209 -13.27 -4.81 -15.72
N ALA A 210 -12.46 -3.75 -15.63
CA ALA A 210 -11.38 -3.56 -16.57
C ALA A 210 -10.40 -4.74 -16.51
N ASP A 211 -9.97 -5.21 -17.68
CA ASP A 211 -8.95 -6.25 -17.80
C ASP A 211 -7.66 -5.61 -18.29
N LEU A 212 -6.68 -5.51 -17.38
CA LEU A 212 -5.52 -4.65 -17.54
C LEU A 212 -4.23 -5.44 -17.38
N LYS A 213 -3.27 -5.18 -18.27
CA LYS A 213 -1.91 -5.70 -18.19
C LYS A 213 -0.93 -4.54 -18.20
N ILE A 214 0.14 -4.66 -17.43
CA ILE A 214 1.24 -3.70 -17.41
C ILE A 214 2.50 -4.37 -17.96
N ARG A 215 3.29 -3.62 -18.73
CA ARG A 215 4.64 -4.03 -19.15
C ARG A 215 5.64 -2.89 -19.00
N CYS A 216 6.88 -3.25 -18.71
CA CYS A 216 8.04 -2.35 -18.79
C CYS A 216 8.48 -2.26 -20.26
N LEU A 217 8.84 -1.06 -20.73
CA LEU A 217 9.21 -0.79 -22.12
C LEU A 217 10.72 -0.76 -22.35
N ASN A 218 11.50 -0.57 -21.29
CA ASN A 218 12.95 -0.37 -21.33
C ASN A 218 13.67 -1.14 -20.19
N GLY A 219 13.11 -2.27 -19.78
CA GLY A 219 13.70 -3.20 -18.82
C GLY A 219 14.67 -4.20 -19.48
N PRO A 220 15.41 -4.98 -18.68
CA PRO A 220 16.18 -6.12 -19.18
C PRO A 220 15.24 -7.24 -19.69
N ASP A 221 15.77 -8.15 -20.49
CA ASP A 221 14.97 -9.23 -21.12
C ASP A 221 14.48 -10.30 -20.12
N GLN A 222 15.20 -10.48 -19.01
CA GLN A 222 14.90 -11.49 -18.00
C GLN A 222 15.27 -11.01 -16.58
N PRO A 223 14.58 -11.49 -15.53
CA PRO A 223 14.89 -11.11 -14.16
C PRO A 223 16.23 -11.69 -13.71
N GLU A 224 16.95 -10.91 -12.90
CA GLU A 224 18.14 -11.41 -12.21
C GLU A 224 17.75 -12.39 -11.10
N PRO A 225 18.59 -13.40 -10.80
CA PRO A 225 18.38 -14.26 -9.64
C PRO A 225 18.25 -13.46 -8.34
N LEU A 226 17.46 -13.97 -7.39
CA LEU A 226 17.27 -13.35 -6.08
C LEU A 226 18.62 -13.17 -5.38
N GLY A 227 18.97 -11.91 -5.12
CA GLY A 227 20.17 -11.55 -4.36
C GLY A 227 19.91 -11.48 -2.85
N PRO A 228 20.92 -11.73 -2.00
CA PRO A 228 20.79 -11.60 -0.55
C PRO A 228 20.32 -10.20 -0.08
N GLU A 229 20.77 -9.13 -0.74
CA GLU A 229 20.32 -7.76 -0.45
C GLU A 229 18.80 -7.60 -0.68
N GLN A 230 18.28 -8.16 -1.77
CA GLN A 230 16.85 -8.11 -2.09
C GLN A 230 16.02 -8.87 -1.05
N LEU A 231 16.47 -10.06 -0.64
CA LEU A 231 15.79 -10.85 0.38
C LEU A 231 15.77 -10.11 1.73
N VAL A 232 16.91 -9.55 2.13
CA VAL A 232 17.06 -8.82 3.39
C VAL A 232 16.17 -7.60 3.44
N ASP A 233 16.20 -6.77 2.38
CA ASP A 233 15.36 -5.59 2.33
C ASP A 233 13.87 -5.97 2.27
N GLY A 234 13.51 -6.98 1.49
CA GLY A 234 12.13 -7.42 1.36
C GLY A 234 11.51 -7.94 2.65
N LEU A 235 12.23 -8.78 3.40
CA LEU A 235 11.78 -9.27 4.72
C LEU A 235 11.64 -8.13 5.73
N ARG A 236 12.58 -7.18 5.74
CA ARG A 236 12.48 -5.98 6.60
C ARG A 236 11.27 -5.13 6.26
N GLN A 237 11.05 -4.83 4.99
CA GLN A 237 9.89 -4.03 4.58
C GLN A 237 8.56 -4.76 4.82
N ALA A 238 8.51 -6.07 4.62
CA ALA A 238 7.35 -6.89 4.92
C ALA A 238 6.98 -6.85 6.40
N SER A 239 7.95 -7.07 7.29
CA SER A 239 7.69 -7.01 8.74
C SER A 239 7.36 -5.60 9.24
N LEU A 240 7.98 -4.57 8.66
CA LEU A 240 7.64 -3.16 8.93
C LEU A 240 6.22 -2.80 8.51
N LEU A 241 5.70 -3.36 7.40
CA LEU A 241 4.29 -3.20 7.03
C LEU A 241 3.38 -3.75 8.12
N VAL A 242 3.66 -4.96 8.63
CA VAL A 242 2.84 -5.59 9.67
C VAL A 242 2.80 -4.73 10.93
N ALA A 243 3.97 -4.34 11.43
CA ALA A 243 4.07 -3.52 12.63
C ALA A 243 3.48 -2.11 12.44
N GLY A 244 3.80 -1.46 11.31
CA GLY A 244 3.40 -0.08 11.04
C GLY A 244 1.89 0.06 10.77
N ALA A 245 1.34 -0.79 9.92
CA ALA A 245 -0.09 -0.73 9.58
C ALA A 245 -0.97 -1.10 10.78
N SER A 246 -0.64 -2.17 11.52
CA SER A 246 -1.40 -2.55 12.71
C SER A 246 -1.40 -1.45 13.78
N ALA A 247 -0.24 -0.87 14.09
CA ALA A 247 -0.14 0.22 15.04
C ALA A 247 -0.89 1.50 14.59
N LEU A 248 -0.80 1.84 13.29
CA LEU A 248 -1.50 3.00 12.73
C LEU A 248 -3.02 2.86 12.88
N PHE A 249 -3.57 1.73 12.45
CA PHE A 249 -5.02 1.54 12.48
C PHE A 249 -5.55 1.28 13.90
N ALA A 250 -4.78 0.65 14.79
CA ALA A 250 -5.12 0.58 16.21
C ALA A 250 -5.20 1.98 16.85
N LYS A 251 -4.25 2.87 16.50
CA LYS A 251 -4.28 4.26 16.92
C LYS A 251 -5.51 5.00 16.39
N TRP A 252 -5.86 4.82 15.12
CA TRP A 252 -7.05 5.43 14.53
C TRP A 252 -8.33 4.94 15.22
N SER A 253 -8.49 3.62 15.39
CA SER A 253 -9.64 3.05 16.11
C SER A 253 -9.80 3.61 17.51
N ARG A 254 -8.70 3.78 18.27
CA ARG A 254 -8.74 4.47 19.56
C ARG A 254 -9.17 5.93 19.42
N ASP A 255 -8.57 6.66 18.49
CA ASP A 255 -8.87 8.09 18.32
C ASP A 255 -10.35 8.31 17.93
N PHE A 256 -10.92 7.41 17.14
CA PHE A 256 -12.33 7.42 16.76
C PHE A 256 -13.29 7.13 17.91
N GLN A 257 -12.83 6.54 19.02
CA GLN A 257 -13.69 6.34 20.20
C GLN A 257 -14.19 7.67 20.79
N LYS A 258 -13.52 8.79 20.50
CA LYS A 258 -13.93 10.14 20.93
C LYS A 258 -15.29 10.57 20.38
N HIS A 259 -15.74 9.95 19.29
CA HIS A 259 -17.02 10.22 18.63
C HIS A 259 -17.71 8.89 18.31
N THR A 260 -17.70 7.97 19.28
CA THR A 260 -18.35 6.66 19.14
C THR A 260 -19.83 6.83 18.81
N ASN A 261 -20.33 6.08 17.83
CA ASN A 261 -21.70 6.15 17.32
C ASN A 261 -22.08 7.49 16.65
N GLU A 262 -21.10 8.36 16.40
CA GLU A 262 -21.23 9.51 15.49
C GLU A 262 -20.50 9.21 14.17
N LEU A 263 -20.73 10.00 13.13
CA LEU A 263 -20.08 9.84 11.83
C LEU A 263 -19.54 11.18 11.28
N PRO A 264 -18.52 11.78 11.92
CA PRO A 264 -17.94 13.02 11.44
C PRO A 264 -17.14 12.81 10.15
N LEU A 265 -17.00 13.88 9.36
CA LEU A 265 -16.07 13.92 8.23
C LEU A 265 -14.64 13.68 8.76
N PHE A 266 -13.96 12.69 8.18
CA PHE A 266 -12.57 12.41 8.50
C PHE A 266 -11.67 13.44 7.83
N ASP A 267 -10.61 13.86 8.52
CA ASP A 267 -9.68 14.87 8.02
C ASP A 267 -9.09 14.44 6.65
N PRO A 268 -9.41 15.17 5.55
CA PRO A 268 -8.96 14.80 4.21
C PRO A 268 -7.44 14.77 4.09
N GLU A 269 -6.71 15.66 4.78
CA GLU A 269 -5.25 15.69 4.72
C GLU A 269 -4.64 14.43 5.36
N VAL A 270 -5.24 13.97 6.46
CA VAL A 270 -4.84 12.72 7.13
C VAL A 270 -5.14 11.51 6.24
N SER A 271 -6.32 11.47 5.60
CA SER A 271 -6.68 10.40 4.67
C SER A 271 -5.73 10.33 3.46
N ILE A 272 -5.50 11.46 2.79
CA ILE A 272 -4.61 11.54 1.62
C ILE A 272 -3.18 11.13 1.99
N ALA A 273 -2.67 11.58 3.14
CA ALA A 273 -1.34 11.19 3.61
C ALA A 273 -1.22 9.67 3.84
N ALA A 274 -2.32 9.01 4.21
CA ALA A 274 -2.41 7.56 4.38
C ALA A 274 -2.69 6.79 3.07
N GLY A 275 -2.79 7.47 1.93
CA GLY A 275 -3.03 6.83 0.63
C GLY A 275 -4.49 6.90 0.15
N GLY A 276 -5.33 7.69 0.83
CA GLY A 276 -6.69 8.02 0.41
C GLY A 276 -6.76 8.60 -1.01
N ASP A 277 -7.92 8.46 -1.60
CA ASP A 277 -8.27 9.02 -2.91
C ASP A 277 -8.77 10.46 -2.71
N PRO A 278 -8.17 11.46 -3.38
CA PRO A 278 -8.55 12.86 -3.21
C PRO A 278 -9.99 13.15 -3.69
N ASN A 279 -10.58 12.26 -4.49
CA ASN A 279 -11.95 12.38 -4.97
C ASN A 279 -12.99 11.73 -4.04
N ILE A 280 -12.57 11.14 -2.92
CA ILE A 280 -13.45 10.46 -1.96
C ILE A 280 -13.55 11.28 -0.67
N ALA A 281 -14.78 11.61 -0.26
CA ALA A 281 -15.06 12.13 1.07
C ALA A 281 -15.17 10.98 2.07
N TYR A 282 -14.21 10.89 2.99
CA TYR A 282 -14.15 9.82 3.98
C TYR A 282 -14.87 10.23 5.26
N TYR A 283 -15.74 9.35 5.75
CA TYR A 283 -16.32 9.43 7.08
C TYR A 283 -15.90 8.19 7.84
N MET A 284 -15.17 8.35 8.94
CA MET A 284 -14.58 7.24 9.69
C MET A 284 -14.88 7.41 11.17
N SER A 285 -15.28 6.31 11.82
CA SER A 285 -15.68 6.34 13.22
C SER A 285 -15.52 4.98 13.89
N HIS A 286 -15.92 4.94 15.15
CA HIS A 286 -16.03 3.74 15.97
C HIS A 286 -17.50 3.55 16.37
N TRP A 287 -17.95 2.30 16.41
CA TRP A 287 -19.32 1.97 16.78
C TRP A 287 -19.34 0.94 17.90
N ARG A 288 -20.32 1.09 18.79
CA ARG A 288 -20.58 0.17 19.90
C ARG A 288 -22.08 0.11 20.14
N LEU A 289 -22.66 -1.07 19.96
CA LEU A 289 -24.08 -1.34 20.10
C LEU A 289 -24.29 -2.60 20.94
N ALA A 290 -25.27 -2.58 21.83
CA ALA A 290 -25.80 -3.79 22.43
C ALA A 290 -26.58 -4.62 21.40
N PRO A 291 -26.84 -5.93 21.65
CA PRO A 291 -27.55 -6.79 20.70
C PRO A 291 -28.95 -6.31 20.29
N ASP A 292 -29.59 -5.47 21.11
CA ASP A 292 -30.92 -4.89 20.94
C ASP A 292 -30.90 -3.43 20.47
N GLU A 293 -29.72 -2.86 20.21
CA GLU A 293 -29.55 -1.49 19.72
C GLU A 293 -29.32 -1.45 18.21
N ALA A 294 -29.70 -0.32 17.59
CA ALA A 294 -29.41 -0.01 16.20
C ALA A 294 -28.82 1.41 16.09
N LEU A 295 -27.84 1.58 15.21
CA LEU A 295 -27.35 2.91 14.83
C LEU A 295 -28.06 3.37 13.55
N VAL A 296 -28.89 4.39 13.66
CA VAL A 296 -29.58 5.00 12.52
C VAL A 296 -28.71 6.14 11.97
N ILE A 297 -28.31 6.01 10.70
CA ILE A 297 -27.54 7.02 9.98
C ILE A 297 -28.48 7.68 8.96
N GLU A 298 -28.74 8.97 9.13
CA GLU A 298 -29.57 9.75 8.23
C GLU A 298 -28.69 10.74 7.45
N THR A 299 -28.86 10.74 6.13
CA THR A 299 -28.24 11.71 5.23
C THR A 299 -29.31 12.17 4.24
N PRO A 300 -29.35 13.45 3.85
CA PRO A 300 -30.08 13.81 2.64
C PRO A 300 -29.55 12.96 1.48
N VAL A 301 -30.45 12.53 0.60
CA VAL A 301 -30.06 11.87 -0.66
C VAL A 301 -29.19 12.88 -1.41
N PRO A 302 -27.94 12.55 -1.76
CA PRO A 302 -27.12 13.44 -2.58
C PRO A 302 -27.81 13.65 -3.94
N ASP A 303 -27.83 14.89 -4.44
CA ASP A 303 -28.27 15.20 -5.81
C ASP A 303 -27.43 14.44 -6.86
#